data_AF-A0A4R6ZLA0-F1
#
_entry.id   AF-A0A4R6ZLA0-F1
#
_cell.length_a   1.000
_cell.length_b   1.000
_cell.length_c   1.000
_cell.angle_alpha   90.00
_cell.angle_beta   90.00
_cell.angle_gamma   90.00
#
_symmetry.space_group_name_H-M   'P 1'
#
loop_
_entity.id
_entity.type
_entity.pdbx_description
1 polymer ?
#
loop_
_entity_poly.entity_id
_entity_poly.type
_entity_poly.pdbx_seq_one_letter_code
_entity_poly.pdbx_strand_id
1 'polypeptide(L)' 'MENKELIEMLDEYFLSTKEAIEYLDISRQCFFSLVSRGKISKIKKGSVVLYYRHEIENRKIDAEWLRKKYNYIAE' A
#
# COMPACT_ATOMS: atom_id res chain seq x y z
N MET A 1 -10.18 21.83 -13.38
CA MET A 1 -10.38 20.42 -13.06
C MET A 1 -11.76 20.23 -12.50
N GLU A 2 -12.52 19.31 -13.07
CA GLU A 2 -13.81 18.91 -12.51
C GLU A 2 -13.60 17.98 -11.31
N ASN A 3 -14.60 17.92 -10.41
CA ASN A 3 -14.53 17.03 -9.24
C ASN A 3 -14.28 15.57 -9.62
N LYS A 4 -14.76 15.13 -10.79
CA LYS A 4 -14.53 13.78 -11.30
C LYS A 4 -13.04 13.50 -11.57
N GLU A 5 -12.36 14.43 -12.26
CA GLU A 5 -10.92 14.31 -12.56
C GLU A 5 -10.08 14.28 -11.27
N LEU A 6 -10.50 15.01 -10.24
CA LEU A 6 -9.84 15.00 -8.94
C LEU A 6 -9.98 13.65 -8.22
N ILE A 7 -11.12 12.99 -8.35
CA ILE A 7 -11.33 11.64 -7.80
C ILE A 7 -10.50 10.62 -8.60
N GLU A 8 -10.51 10.71 -9.92
CA GLU A 8 -9.68 9.83 -10.77
C GLU A 8 -8.20 9.95 -10.43
N MET A 9 -7.68 11.17 -10.22
CA MET A 9 -6.32 11.37 -9.71
C MET A 9 -6.11 10.79 -8.31
N LEU A 10 -7.12 10.87 -7.42
CA LEU A 10 -7.01 10.29 -6.10
C LEU A 10 -6.86 8.76 -6.19
N ASP A 11 -7.69 8.12 -7.02
CA ASP A 11 -7.69 6.68 -7.24
C ASP A 11 -6.42 6.22 -7.97
N GLU A 12 -5.89 7.02 -8.89
CA GLU A 12 -4.66 6.71 -9.64
C GLU A 12 -3.43 6.73 -8.71
N TYR A 13 -3.30 7.74 -7.85
CA TYR A 13 -2.05 7.96 -7.11
C TYR A 13 -2.08 7.50 -5.66
N PHE A 14 -3.26 7.30 -5.08
CA PHE A 14 -3.41 7.04 -3.66
C PHE A 14 -4.30 5.85 -3.36
N LEU A 15 -4.07 5.27 -2.18
CA LEU A 15 -4.87 4.21 -1.61
C LEU A 15 -5.27 4.59 -0.19
N SER A 16 -6.51 4.30 0.18
CA SER A 16 -6.95 4.27 1.57
C SER A 16 -6.27 3.13 2.34
N THR A 17 -6.43 3.12 3.68
CA THR A 17 -5.92 2.01 4.50
C THR A 17 -6.54 0.67 4.10
N LYS A 18 -7.82 0.65 3.72
CA LYS A 18 -8.51 -0.58 3.33
C LYS A 18 -7.94 -1.11 2.02
N GLU A 19 -7.85 -0.26 1.00
CA GLU A 19 -7.37 -0.66 -0.32
C GLU A 19 -5.89 -1.08 -0.29
N ALA A 20 -5.05 -0.40 0.48
CA ALA A 20 -3.64 -0.78 0.61
C ALA A 20 -3.45 -2.16 1.26
N ILE A 21 -4.29 -2.49 2.26
CA ILE A 21 -4.28 -3.82 2.90
C ILE A 21 -4.76 -4.89 1.92
N GLU A 22 -5.86 -4.64 1.22
CA GLU A 22 -6.43 -5.55 0.21
C GLU A 22 -5.46 -5.77 -0.95
N TYR A 23 -4.77 -4.73 -1.42
CA TYR A 23 -3.82 -4.82 -2.52
C TYR A 23 -2.61 -5.71 -2.19
N LEU A 24 -2.08 -5.57 -0.96
CA LEU A 24 -0.93 -6.34 -0.49
C LEU A 24 -1.29 -7.77 -0.07
N ASP A 25 -2.57 -8.05 0.15
CA ASP A 25 -3.07 -9.33 0.66
C ASP A 25 -2.36 -9.77 1.95
N ILE A 26 -2.37 -8.89 2.96
CA ILE A 26 -1.76 -9.13 4.27
C ILE A 26 -2.71 -8.77 5.40
N SER A 27 -2.43 -9.28 6.60
CA SER A 27 -3.19 -8.89 7.79
C SER A 27 -3.02 -7.39 8.12
N ARG A 28 -4.03 -6.80 8.74
CA ARG A 28 -4.00 -5.42 9.24
C ARG A 28 -2.81 -5.17 10.18
N GLN A 29 -2.49 -6.14 11.03
CA GLN A 29 -1.35 -6.08 11.95
C GLN A 29 -0.03 -6.04 11.19
N CYS A 30 0.12 -6.89 10.15
CA CYS A 30 1.30 -6.89 9.30
C CYS A 30 1.46 -5.54 8.61
N PHE A 31 0.39 -5.01 8.00
CA PHE A 31 0.40 -3.71 7.33
C PHE A 31 0.89 -2.58 8.24
N PHE A 32 0.33 -2.46 9.45
CA PHE A 32 0.78 -1.42 10.40
C PHE A 32 2.20 -1.62 10.91
N SER A 33 2.71 -2.85 10.96
CA SER A 33 4.13 -3.12 11.20
C SER A 33 5.02 -2.56 10.07
N LEU A 34 4.59 -2.67 8.81
CA LEU A 34 5.32 -2.07 7.69
C LEU A 34 5.35 -0.55 7.77
N VAL A 35 4.21 0.06 8.10
CA VAL A 35 4.07 1.51 8.27
C VAL A 35 4.90 2.02 9.45
N SER A 36 4.85 1.36 10.60
CA SER A 36 5.61 1.77 11.79
C SER A 36 7.13 1.66 11.60
N ARG A 37 7.56 0.70 10.78
CA ARG A 37 8.98 0.51 10.39
C ARG A 37 9.44 1.42 9.25
N GLY A 38 8.58 2.34 8.78
CA GLY A 38 8.89 3.27 7.69
C GLY A 38 9.09 2.61 6.33
N LYS A 39 8.53 1.41 6.13
CA LYS A 39 8.60 0.68 4.84
C LYS A 39 7.47 1.04 3.87
N ILE A 40 6.46 1.74 4.37
CA ILE A 40 5.35 2.31 3.62
C ILE A 40 5.10 3.68 4.23
N SER A 41 5.10 4.73 3.40
CA SER A 41 4.85 6.09 3.82
C SER A 41 3.34 6.33 3.95
N LYS A 42 2.93 7.07 4.99
CA LYS A 42 1.54 7.48 5.18
C LYS A 42 1.40 8.99 5.02
N ILE A 43 0.33 9.41 4.38
CA ILE A 43 -0.07 10.80 4.25
C ILE A 43 -1.25 11.02 5.20
N LYS A 44 -1.13 12.02 6.08
CA LYS A 44 -2.19 12.38 7.02
C LYS A 44 -2.70 13.78 6.72
N LYS A 45 -4.00 13.89 6.39
CA LYS A 45 -4.70 15.17 6.20
C LYS A 45 -5.93 15.20 7.10
N GLY A 46 -5.77 15.79 8.29
CA GLY A 46 -6.78 15.71 9.35
C GLY A 46 -6.99 14.26 9.81
N SER A 47 -8.22 13.76 9.70
CA SER A 47 -8.59 12.37 10.01
C SER A 47 -8.35 11.40 8.85
N VAL A 48 -8.14 11.91 7.63
CA VAL A 48 -7.94 11.09 6.44
C VAL A 48 -6.50 10.61 6.37
N VAL A 49 -6.34 9.31 6.10
CA VAL A 49 -5.04 8.65 5.90
C VAL A 49 -5.02 8.01 4.52
N LEU A 50 -4.00 8.37 3.75
CA LEU A 50 -3.74 7.83 2.42
C LEU A 50 -2.32 7.26 2.34
N TYR A 51 -2.09 6.41 1.36
CA TYR A 51 -0.81 5.80 1.03
C TYR A 51 -0.55 6.01 -0.46
N TYR A 52 0.71 6.18 -0.85
CA TYR A 52 1.05 6.29 -2.27
C TYR A 52 0.89 4.93 -2.94
N ARG A 53 0.12 4.86 -4.03
CA ARG A 53 -0.13 3.61 -4.77
C ARG A 53 1.20 2.95 -5.18
N HIS A 54 2.09 3.69 -5.84
CA HIS A 54 3.36 3.15 -6.33
C HIS A 54 4.23 2.51 -5.21
N GLU A 55 4.22 3.05 -3.98
CA GLU A 55 4.96 2.43 -2.87
C GLU A 55 4.35 1.08 -2.47
N ILE A 56 3.02 0.99 -2.46
CA ILE A 56 2.30 -0.26 -2.17
C ILE A 56 2.57 -1.30 -3.26
N GLU A 57 2.56 -0.90 -4.52
CA GLU A 57 2.84 -1.78 -5.66
C GLU A 57 4.27 -2.32 -5.63
N ASN A 58 5.25 -1.43 -5.43
CA ASN A 58 6.66 -1.81 -5.27
C ASN A 58 6.84 -2.77 -4.10
N ARG A 59 6.09 -2.58 -3.01
CA ARG A 59 6.16 -3.46 -1.85
C ARG A 59 5.67 -4.87 -2.13
N LYS A 60 4.68 -5.02 -2.99
CA LYS A 60 4.18 -6.33 -3.45
C LYS A 60 5.25 -7.06 -4.26
N ILE A 61 5.87 -6.35 -5.19
CA ILE A 61 6.97 -6.85 -6.03
C ILE A 61 8.15 -7.28 -5.15
N ASP A 62 8.56 -6.44 -4.20
CA ASP A 62 9.64 -6.76 -3.26
C ASP A 62 9.34 -8.02 -2.45
N ALA A 63 8.10 -8.18 -1.98
CA ALA A 63 7.68 -9.35 -1.23
C ALA A 63 7.76 -10.63 -2.08
N GLU A 64 7.28 -10.58 -3.33
CA GLU A 64 7.38 -11.70 -4.27
C GLU A 64 8.84 -12.05 -4.59
N TRP A 65 9.68 -11.05 -4.81
CA TRP A 65 11.11 -11.25 -5.05
C TRP A 65 11.81 -11.88 -3.85
N LEU A 66 11.51 -11.42 -2.62
CA LEU A 66 12.06 -12.00 -1.40
C LEU A 66 11.62 -13.46 -1.22
N ARG A 67 10.34 -13.79 -1.51
CA ARG A 67 9.86 -15.19 -1.46
C ARG A 67 10.65 -16.08 -2.43
N LYS A 68 10.87 -15.61 -3.66
CA LYS A 68 11.68 -16.33 -4.67
C LYS A 68 13.14 -16.48 -4.22
N LYS A 69 13.77 -15.39 -3.73
CA LYS A 69 15.17 -15.40 -3.30
C LYS A 69 15.45 -16.36 -2.16
N TYR A 70 14.52 -16.49 -1.21
CA TYR A 70 14.68 -17.35 -0.03
C TYR A 70 13.95 -18.70 -0.15
N ASN A 71 13.50 -19.09 -1.34
CA ASN A 71 12.74 -20.34 -1.59
C ASN A 71 11.53 -20.54 -0.67
N TYR A 72 10.83 -19.45 -0.33
CA TYR A 72 9.63 -19.52 0.50
C TYR A 72 8.45 -19.98 -0.37
N ILE A 73 8.18 -21.28 -0.39
CA ILE A 73 6.95 -21.84 -0.96
C ILE A 73 5.83 -21.49 0.02
N ALA A 74 4.93 -20.60 -0.38
CA ALA A 74 3.65 -20.47 0.31
C ALA A 74 2.79 -21.65 -0.17
N GLU A 75 2.68 -22.67 0.69
CA GLU A 75 1.71 -23.78 0.53
C GLU A 75 0.26 -23.27 0.58
#